data_AF-A0A7S4S130-F1
#
_entry.id   AF-A0A7S4S130-F1
#
_cell.length_a   1.000
_cell.length_b   1.000
_cell.length_c   1.000
_cell.angle_alpha   90.00
_cell.angle_beta   90.00
_cell.angle_gamma   90.00
#
_symmetry.space_group_name_H-M   'P 1'
#
loop_
_entity.id
_entity.type
_entity.pdbx_description
1 polymer ?
#
loop_
_entity_poly.entity_id
_entity_poly.type
_entity_poly.pdbx_seq_one_letter_code
_entity_poly.pdbx_strand_id
1 'polypeptide(L)'
;LFRSQNVEGLRGFFDGFFRLPLEMWAGFLAGWPGLPNNKSHETWSARIGFGLLFVSKLPLQVAVDMFTSIVAYSVTNFPSLPRSVTPFLPDPEDYTHVEKPELMGDVAAKSEAMRMIAESKVTKDVPVAFLNEEEEEKAPVEA
;
A
#
# COMPACT_ATOMS: atom_id res chain seq x y z
N LEU A 1 21.13 -20.05 -8.20
CA LEU A 1 19.82 -20.73 -8.36
C LEU A 1 18.75 -19.66 -8.42
N PHE A 2 18.13 -19.42 -9.57
CA PHE A 2 16.94 -18.56 -9.67
C PHE A 2 15.78 -19.29 -8.97
N ARG A 3 15.35 -18.81 -7.80
CA ARG A 3 14.07 -19.24 -7.22
C ARG A 3 12.98 -18.56 -8.04
N SER A 4 12.20 -19.33 -8.78
CA SER A 4 10.98 -18.80 -9.40
C SER A 4 10.03 -18.33 -8.29
N GLN A 5 9.48 -17.14 -8.43
CA GLN A 5 8.50 -16.61 -7.48
C GLN A 5 7.23 -17.47 -7.52
N ASN A 6 6.63 -17.74 -6.36
CA ASN A 6 5.35 -18.46 -6.28
C ASN A 6 4.21 -17.55 -6.77
N VAL A 7 3.99 -17.52 -8.08
CA VAL A 7 3.01 -16.64 -8.73
C VAL A 7 1.58 -17.02 -8.33
N GLU A 8 1.29 -18.31 -8.15
CA GLU A 8 -0.04 -18.78 -7.75
C GLU A 8 -0.38 -18.35 -6.32
N GLY A 9 0.56 -18.51 -5.39
CA GLY A 9 0.41 -18.02 -4.02
C GLY A 9 0.21 -16.50 -3.97
N LEU A 10 0.98 -15.75 -4.77
CA LEU A 10 0.87 -14.29 -4.84
C LEU A 10 -0.50 -13.86 -5.40
N ARG A 11 -0.97 -14.51 -6.47
CA ARG A 11 -2.28 -14.24 -7.06
C ARG A 11 -3.40 -14.55 -6.07
N GLY A 12 -3.34 -15.70 -5.39
CA GLY A 12 -4.35 -16.06 -4.40
C GLY A 12 -4.37 -15.14 -3.19
N PHE A 13 -3.21 -14.63 -2.77
CA PHE A 13 -3.11 -13.61 -1.72
C PHE A 13 -3.83 -12.32 -2.14
N PHE A 14 -3.49 -11.77 -3.31
CA PHE A 14 -4.07 -10.50 -3.77
C PHE A 14 -5.55 -10.65 -4.14
N ASP A 15 -5.98 -11.79 -4.70
CA ASP A 15 -7.40 -12.08 -4.93
C ASP A 15 -8.19 -12.06 -3.61
N GLY A 16 -7.70 -12.73 -2.57
CA GLY A 16 -8.33 -12.68 -1.25
C GLY A 16 -8.33 -11.27 -0.62
N PHE A 17 -7.25 -10.53 -0.81
CA PHE A 17 -7.09 -9.17 -0.26
C PHE A 17 -8.09 -8.18 -0.89
N PHE A 18 -8.22 -8.21 -2.22
CA PHE A 18 -9.13 -7.32 -2.95
C PHE A 18 -10.60 -7.76 -2.88
N ARG A 19 -10.91 -8.95 -2.37
CA ARG A 19 -12.28 -9.37 -2.01
C ARG A 19 -12.80 -8.73 -0.72
N LEU A 20 -11.94 -8.05 0.05
CA LEU A 20 -12.37 -7.25 1.19
C LEU A 20 -13.06 -5.96 0.69
N PRO A 21 -13.89 -5.32 1.52
CA PRO A 21 -14.45 -4.01 1.18
C PRO A 21 -13.34 -3.00 0.86
N LEU A 22 -13.60 -2.10 -0.10
CA LEU A 22 -12.66 -1.05 -0.52
C LEU A 22 -12.09 -0.28 0.66
N GLU A 23 -12.95 0.20 1.56
CA GLU A 23 -12.51 0.93 2.75
C GLU A 23 -11.54 0.13 3.62
N MET A 24 -11.73 -1.19 3.68
CA MET A 24 -10.95 -2.06 4.56
C MET A 24 -9.55 -2.32 4.01
N TRP A 25 -9.43 -2.70 2.74
CA TRP A 25 -8.12 -2.95 2.14
C TRP A 25 -7.40 -1.65 1.75
N ALA A 26 -8.11 -0.60 1.36
CA ALA A 26 -7.48 0.70 1.07
C ALA A 26 -6.92 1.34 2.35
N GLY A 27 -7.63 1.19 3.48
CA GLY A 27 -7.11 1.62 4.78
C GLY A 27 -5.82 0.89 5.18
N PHE A 28 -5.66 -0.38 4.80
CA PHE A 28 -4.43 -1.14 5.06
C PHE A 28 -3.23 -0.53 4.34
N LEU A 29 -3.44 -0.06 3.10
CA LEU A 29 -2.40 0.59 2.29
C LEU A 29 -2.14 2.04 2.72
N ALA A 30 -3.13 2.69 3.34
CA ALA A 30 -2.99 4.05 3.82
C ALA A 30 -1.94 4.12 4.94
N GLY A 31 -1.96 3.18 5.90
CA GLY A 31 -0.89 2.97 6.89
C GLY A 31 -0.54 4.15 7.80
N TRP A 32 -1.22 5.29 7.65
CA TRP A 32 -0.90 6.56 8.30
C TRP A 32 -2.14 7.14 8.99
N PRO A 33 -2.04 7.54 10.27
CA PRO A 33 -3.15 8.17 10.98
C PRO A 33 -3.72 9.37 10.24
N GLY A 34 -5.05 9.43 10.12
CA GLY A 34 -5.75 10.54 9.46
C GLY A 34 -5.88 10.43 7.93
N LEU A 35 -5.37 9.36 7.30
CA LEU A 35 -5.69 9.08 5.90
C LEU A 35 -7.07 8.42 5.73
N PRO A 36 -7.74 8.62 4.57
CA PRO A 36 -9.04 8.01 4.31
C PRO A 36 -9.04 6.50 4.57
N ASN A 37 -10.07 6.03 5.29
CA ASN A 37 -10.32 4.63 5.61
C ASN A 37 -9.33 3.95 6.58
N ASN A 38 -8.37 4.68 7.16
CA ASN A 38 -7.39 4.11 8.10
C ASN A 38 -8.00 3.64 9.44
N LYS A 39 -9.25 4.05 9.76
CA LYS A 39 -10.03 3.61 10.94
C LYS A 39 -10.01 2.09 11.17
N SER A 40 -9.91 1.31 10.10
CA SER A 40 -9.88 -0.16 10.14
C SER A 40 -8.55 -0.75 10.61
N HIS A 41 -7.52 0.08 10.81
CA HIS A 41 -6.15 -0.34 11.14
C HIS A 41 -5.49 0.49 12.25
N GLU A 42 -6.19 1.50 12.79
CA GLU A 42 -5.70 2.35 13.87
C GLU A 42 -5.71 1.66 15.23
N THR A 43 -6.60 0.68 15.43
CA THR A 43 -6.74 -0.03 16.70
C THR A 43 -6.43 -1.51 16.55
N TRP A 44 -5.98 -2.13 17.64
CA TRP A 44 -5.71 -3.57 17.71
C TRP A 44 -6.91 -4.44 17.35
N SER A 45 -8.10 -4.09 17.86
CA SER A 45 -9.33 -4.82 17.56
C SER A 45 -9.66 -4.76 16.07
N ALA A 46 -9.49 -3.61 15.43
CA ALA A 46 -9.72 -3.45 14.00
C ALA A 46 -8.71 -4.26 13.17
N ARG A 47 -7.42 -4.27 13.56
CA ARG A 47 -6.38 -5.11 12.92
C ARG A 47 -6.66 -6.61 13.03
N ILE A 48 -7.09 -7.09 14.21
CA ILE A 48 -7.48 -8.49 14.41
C ILE A 48 -8.71 -8.82 13.57
N GLY A 49 -9.73 -7.96 13.60
CA GLY A 49 -10.94 -8.10 12.79
C GLY A 49 -10.61 -8.17 11.29
N PHE A 50 -9.73 -7.28 10.82
CA PHE A 50 -9.20 -7.31 9.47
C PHE A 50 -8.53 -8.65 9.14
N GLY A 51 -7.62 -9.11 10.00
CA GLY A 51 -6.89 -10.37 9.80
C GLY A 51 -7.83 -11.58 9.68
N LEU A 52 -8.84 -11.67 10.56
CA LEU A 52 -9.84 -12.73 10.53
C LEU A 52 -10.68 -12.69 9.25
N LEU A 53 -11.15 -11.49 8.87
CA LEU A 53 -11.88 -11.29 7.62
C LEU A 53 -11.02 -11.65 6.40
N PHE A 54 -9.76 -11.20 6.37
CA PHE A 54 -8.85 -11.46 5.28
C PHE A 54 -8.58 -12.95 5.10
N VAL A 55 -8.28 -13.67 6.18
CA VAL A 55 -8.05 -15.12 6.14
C VAL A 55 -9.29 -15.86 5.62
N SER A 56 -10.50 -15.39 5.95
CA SER A 56 -11.74 -15.99 5.42
C SER A 56 -11.93 -15.82 3.90
N LYS A 57 -11.19 -14.90 3.27
CA LYS A 57 -11.23 -14.65 1.82
C LYS A 57 -10.12 -15.36 1.05
N LEU A 58 -9.12 -15.91 1.75
CA LEU A 58 -7.99 -16.57 1.12
C LEU A 58 -8.34 -17.99 0.64
N PRO A 59 -7.75 -18.43 -0.48
CA PRO A 59 -7.69 -19.86 -0.79
C PRO A 59 -7.00 -20.62 0.34
N LEU A 60 -7.53 -21.79 0.72
CA LEU A 60 -7.04 -22.55 1.87
C LEU A 60 -5.52 -22.83 1.82
N GLN A 61 -5.01 -23.20 0.64
CA GLN A 61 -3.58 -23.45 0.45
C GLN A 61 -2.74 -22.20 0.75
N VAL A 62 -3.18 -21.04 0.27
CA VAL A 62 -2.49 -19.77 0.49
C VAL A 62 -2.52 -19.37 1.96
N ALA A 63 -3.64 -19.60 2.65
CA ALA A 63 -3.73 -19.34 4.09
C ALA A 63 -2.75 -20.20 4.90
N VAL A 64 -2.61 -21.48 4.55
CA VAL A 64 -1.64 -22.39 5.19
C VAL A 64 -0.20 -21.97 4.90
N ASP A 65 0.12 -21.64 3.65
CA ASP A 65 1.46 -21.18 3.25
C ASP A 65 1.82 -19.85 3.95
N MET A 66 0.85 -18.93 4.08
CA MET A 66 1.03 -17.69 4.81
C MET A 66 1.26 -17.94 6.30
N PHE A 67 0.46 -18.79 6.93
CA PHE A 67 0.60 -19.13 8.35
C PHE A 67 1.96 -19.78 8.66
N THR A 68 2.37 -20.76 7.85
CA THR A 68 3.68 -21.42 8.02
C THR A 68 4.83 -20.42 7.85
N SER A 69 4.72 -19.49 6.91
CA SER A 69 5.69 -18.40 6.71
C SER A 69 5.75 -17.46 7.92
N ILE A 70 4.60 -17.09 8.49
CA ILE A 70 4.52 -16.26 9.71
C ILE A 70 5.19 -16.97 10.89
N VAL A 71 4.91 -18.25 11.10
CA VAL A 71 5.51 -19.04 12.18
C VAL A 71 7.03 -19.14 11.99
N ALA A 72 7.48 -19.53 10.79
CA ALA A 72 8.90 -19.65 10.49
C ALA A 72 9.64 -18.33 10.69
N TYR A 73 9.08 -17.22 10.20
CA TYR A 73 9.67 -15.89 10.37
C TYR A 73 9.69 -15.44 11.83
N SER A 74 8.65 -15.73 12.59
CA SER A 74 8.52 -15.34 14.00
C SER A 74 9.55 -16.04 14.89
N VAL A 75 9.93 -17.28 14.57
CA VAL A 75 10.99 -18.01 15.28
C VAL A 75 12.35 -17.35 15.06
N THR A 76 12.63 -16.84 13.87
CA THR A 76 13.95 -16.29 13.53
C THR A 76 14.08 -14.78 13.79
N ASN A 77 12.98 -14.03 13.79
CA ASN A 77 12.98 -12.57 13.85
C ASN A 77 12.16 -12.02 15.03
N PHE A 78 12.02 -12.80 16.11
CA PHE A 78 11.39 -12.33 17.33
C PHE A 78 12.10 -11.05 17.84
N PRO A 79 11.38 -9.96 18.18
CA PRO A 79 9.93 -9.84 18.39
C PRO A 79 9.14 -9.10 17.28
N SER A 80 9.70 -8.84 16.09
CA SER A 80 9.13 -7.86 15.14
C SER A 80 7.70 -8.20 14.67
N LEU A 81 7.53 -9.35 14.02
CA LEU A 81 6.25 -9.78 13.45
C LEU A 81 5.21 -10.13 14.54
N PRO A 82 5.58 -10.87 15.62
CA PRO A 82 4.70 -11.08 16.76
C PRO A 82 4.20 -9.77 17.37
N ARG A 83 5.05 -8.75 17.56
CA ARG A 83 4.62 -7.44 18.10
C ARG A 83 3.55 -6.76 17.24
N SER A 84 3.53 -7.00 15.92
CA SER A 84 2.51 -6.46 15.02
C SER A 84 1.17 -7.20 15.04
N VAL A 85 1.13 -8.43 15.59
CA VAL A 85 -0.08 -9.28 15.62
C VAL A 85 -0.53 -9.69 17.03
N THR A 86 0.22 -9.34 18.09
CA THR A 86 -0.14 -9.69 19.47
C THR A 86 -0.62 -8.46 20.25
N PRO A 87 -1.90 -8.41 20.67
CA PRO A 87 -2.49 -7.24 21.32
C PRO A 87 -1.93 -6.92 22.72
N PHE A 88 -1.11 -7.81 23.29
CA PHE A 88 -0.50 -7.65 24.62
C PHE A 88 0.93 -7.10 24.57
N LEU A 89 1.48 -6.91 23.37
CA LEU A 89 2.77 -6.26 23.20
C LEU A 89 2.55 -4.76 22.94
N PRO A 90 3.46 -3.89 23.44
CA PRO A 90 3.39 -2.46 23.13
C PRO A 90 3.47 -2.26 21.61
N ASP A 91 2.80 -1.20 21.12
CA ASP A 91 2.83 -0.87 19.70
C ASP A 91 4.29 -0.80 19.20
N PRO A 92 4.58 -1.33 18.01
CA PRO A 92 5.91 -1.20 17.43
C PRO A 92 6.30 0.29 17.35
N GLU A 93 7.56 0.60 17.67
CA GLU A 93 8.13 1.96 17.68
C GLU A 93 8.04 2.69 16.32
N ASP A 94 7.73 1.94 15.26
CA ASP A 94 8.12 2.21 13.87
C ASP A 94 7.07 2.97 13.02
N TYR A 95 6.10 3.64 13.65
CA TYR A 95 5.27 4.65 12.95
C TYR A 95 5.77 6.07 13.16
N THR A 96 6.79 6.26 14.00
CA THR A 96 7.53 7.52 14.01
C THR A 96 8.26 7.64 12.68
N HIS A 97 8.05 8.76 11.97
CA HIS A 97 8.74 9.01 10.71
C HIS A 97 10.25 9.01 10.96
N VAL A 98 10.91 7.89 10.68
CA VAL A 98 12.34 7.90 10.45
C VAL A 98 12.50 8.44 9.04
N GLU A 99 13.06 9.65 8.90
CA GLU A 99 13.54 10.13 7.61
C GLU A 99 14.50 9.06 7.07
N LYS A 100 14.00 8.22 6.16
CA LYS A 100 14.86 7.28 5.46
C LYS A 100 15.76 8.16 4.58
N PRO A 101 17.09 7.95 4.60
CA PRO A 101 17.95 8.65 3.66
C PRO A 101 17.41 8.41 2.25
N GLU A 102 17.30 9.46 1.44
CA GLU A 102 16.65 9.45 0.09
C GLU A 102 17.18 8.35 -0.86
N LEU A 103 18.30 7.74 -0.48
CA LEU A 103 18.99 6.61 -1.10
C LEU A 103 18.33 5.24 -0.90
N MET A 104 17.31 5.09 -0.05
CA MET A 104 16.74 3.77 0.26
C MET A 104 15.42 3.50 -0.48
N GLY A 105 15.54 3.10 -1.76
CA GLY A 105 14.45 2.67 -2.66
C GLY A 105 14.92 2.75 -4.11
N ASP A 106 14.37 1.93 -5.02
CA ASP A 106 14.69 1.73 -6.46
C ASP A 106 15.66 2.77 -7.07
N VAL A 107 16.93 2.72 -6.65
CA VAL A 107 17.99 3.60 -7.14
C VAL A 107 18.21 3.31 -8.63
N ALA A 108 18.00 2.07 -9.04
CA ALA A 108 17.97 1.65 -10.43
C ALA A 108 16.84 2.32 -11.23
N ALA A 109 15.58 2.28 -10.76
CA ALA A 109 14.47 2.91 -11.49
C ALA A 109 14.60 4.44 -11.51
N LYS A 110 15.03 5.06 -10.40
CA LYS A 110 15.29 6.52 -10.34
C LYS A 110 16.41 6.93 -11.28
N SER A 111 17.53 6.19 -11.28
CA SER A 111 18.66 6.49 -12.20
C SER A 111 18.28 6.27 -13.66
N GLU A 112 17.49 5.24 -13.97
CA GLU A 112 17.00 5.00 -15.32
C GLU A 112 16.03 6.10 -15.77
N ALA A 113 15.08 6.51 -14.92
CA ALA A 113 14.18 7.62 -15.21
C ALA A 113 14.94 8.95 -15.41
N MET A 114 15.95 9.23 -14.57
CA MET A 114 16.80 10.41 -14.73
C MET A 114 17.59 10.37 -16.04
N ARG A 115 18.08 9.19 -16.45
CA ARG A 115 18.71 9.01 -17.77
C ARG A 115 17.72 9.26 -18.91
N MET A 116 16.50 8.71 -18.82
CA MET A 116 15.45 8.93 -19.82
C MET A 116 15.09 10.42 -19.96
N ILE A 117 15.01 11.16 -18.85
CA ILE A 117 14.76 12.61 -18.85
C ILE A 117 15.92 13.36 -19.52
N ALA A 118 17.17 13.05 -19.15
CA ALA A 118 18.36 13.70 -19.71
C ALA A 118 18.57 13.42 -21.21
N GLU A 119 18.21 12.22 -21.67
CA GLU A 119 18.27 11.82 -23.08
C GLU A 119 17.05 12.30 -23.88
N SER A 120 15.95 12.66 -23.20
CA SER A 120 14.77 13.23 -23.86
C SER A 120 15.06 14.68 -24.29
N LYS A 121 15.15 14.90 -25.60
CA LYS A 121 14.93 16.24 -26.18
C LYS A 121 13.45 16.54 -26.05
N VAL A 122 13.04 17.19 -24.96
CA VAL A 122 11.68 17.73 -24.82
C VAL A 122 11.53 18.90 -25.79
N THR A 123 11.17 18.58 -27.03
CA THR A 123 10.46 19.49 -27.93
C THR A 123 9.14 18.85 -28.25
N LYS A 124 8.17 19.02 -27.36
CA LYS A 124 6.76 18.95 -27.69
C LYS A 124 5.98 19.57 -26.53
N ASP A 125 5.31 20.67 -26.83
CA ASP A 125 4.20 21.21 -26.05
C ASP A 125 3.34 20.04 -25.58
N VAL A 126 3.35 19.81 -24.27
CA VAL A 126 2.37 18.95 -23.63
C VAL A 126 1.08 19.79 -23.63
N PRO A 127 0.01 19.38 -24.33
CA PRO A 127 -1.24 20.10 -24.21
C PRO A 127 -1.69 20.00 -22.75
N VAL A 128 -1.64 21.12 -22.04
CA VAL A 128 -2.22 21.24 -20.71
C VAL A 128 -3.73 21.15 -20.90
N ALA A 129 -4.29 19.96 -20.69
CA ALA A 129 -5.73 19.70 -20.85
C ALA A 129 -6.62 20.44 -19.82
N PHE A 130 -6.06 21.35 -19.02
CA PHE A 130 -6.73 22.01 -17.90
C PHE A 130 -6.36 23.50 -17.76
N LEU A 131 -6.14 24.21 -18.87
CA LEU A 131 -6.07 25.67 -18.84
C LEU A 131 -7.01 26.27 -19.90
N ASN A 132 -8.02 26.96 -19.37
CA ASN A 132 -8.91 27.96 -19.99
C ASN A 132 -10.08 27.45 -20.83
N GLU A 133 -11.19 27.12 -20.16
CA GLU A 133 -12.48 27.69 -20.56
C GLU A 133 -12.66 28.98 -19.74
N GLU A 134 -12.22 30.09 -20.34
CA GLU A 134 -12.54 31.44 -19.89
C GLU A 134 -14.03 31.71 -20.10
N GLU A 135 -14.63 32.35 -19.09
CA GLU A 135 -15.58 33.45 -19.24
C GLU A 135 -16.53 33.44 -20.45
N GLU A 136 -17.74 32.90 -20.28
CA GLU A 136 -18.97 33.50 -20.82
C GLU A 136 -20.19 32.84 -20.19
N GLU A 137 -20.85 33.50 -19.23
CA GLU A 137 -22.32 33.60 -19.13
C GLU A 137 -22.71 34.36 -17.84
N LYS A 138 -22.73 35.70 -17.91
CA LYS A 138 -23.63 36.51 -17.07
C LYS A 138 -24.13 37.73 -17.83
N ALA A 139 -25.22 37.53 -18.56
CA ALA A 139 -26.33 38.48 -18.68
C ALA A 139 -27.55 37.66 -19.15
N PRO A 140 -28.77 37.86 -18.60
CA PRO A 140 -29.37 39.19 -18.41
C PRO A 140 -30.11 39.37 -17.06
N VAL A 141 -30.46 40.60 -16.68
CA VAL A 141 -31.84 41.01 -16.30
C VAL A 141 -31.95 42.54 -16.43
N GLU A 142 -32.96 42.98 -17.19
CA GLU A 142 -33.37 44.36 -17.47
C GLU A 142 -33.89 45.11 -16.22
N ALA A 143 -33.77 46.44 -16.25
CA ALA A 143 -34.83 47.40 -15.90
C ALA A 143 -34.56 48.76 -16.55
#